data_AF-A0A934DZA2-F1
#
_entry.id   AF-A0A934DZA2-F1
#
_cell.length_a   1.000
_cell.length_b   1.000
_cell.length_c   1.000
_cell.angle_alpha   90.00
_cell.angle_beta   90.00
_cell.angle_gamma   90.00
#
_symmetry.space_group_name_H-M   'P 1'
#
loop_
_entity.id
_entity.type
_entity.pdbx_description
1 polymer ?
#
loop_
_entity_poly.entity_id
_entity_poly.type
_entity_poly.pdbx_seq_one_letter_code
_entity_poly.pdbx_strand_id
1 'polypeptide(L)'
;MRASVEPWKLVQPGFKTLGYPTLEQACETAGGYLAPRAPDRSEARRIALLYGFVREHLSDLLPLGLLPPVEVAESRTPGWGGFAVCHPRKGGPLSSGGRRVRASISRIALQRSDLARESAGRALATLLHELCHAFGSDGSSSFSAALTDLLERVCRLPGPLADLEASWKRTGAPTAPGRAD
;
A
#
# COMPACT_ATOMS: atom_id res chain seq x y z
N MET A 1 -13.55 23.20 20.63
CA MET A 1 -14.40 22.01 20.57
C MET A 1 -14.02 21.24 19.30
N ARG A 2 -13.32 20.10 19.41
CA ARG A 2 -12.84 19.35 18.23
C ARG A 2 -13.84 18.25 17.89
N ALA A 3 -14.43 18.33 16.70
CA ALA A 3 -15.19 17.22 16.13
C ALA A 3 -14.24 16.01 15.98
N SER A 4 -14.55 14.93 16.69
CA SER A 4 -13.98 13.62 16.42
C SER A 4 -14.43 13.20 15.03
N VAL A 5 -13.48 13.03 14.11
CA VAL A 5 -13.75 12.39 12.82
C VAL A 5 -13.93 10.90 13.12
N GLU A 6 -15.16 10.50 13.47
CA GLU A 6 -15.50 9.08 13.56
C GLU A 6 -15.47 8.49 12.13
N PRO A 7 -14.84 7.32 11.93
CA PRO A 7 -14.93 6.61 10.65
C PRO A 7 -16.39 6.21 10.44
N TRP A 8 -16.95 6.77 9.37
CA TRP A 8 -18.28 6.61 8.76
C TRP A 8 -19.19 5.51 9.34
N LYS A 9 -20.32 5.93 9.90
CA LYS A 9 -21.42 5.08 10.37
C LYS A 9 -22.35 4.69 9.21
N LEU A 10 -22.10 3.59 8.53
CA LEU A 10 -23.15 2.92 7.75
C LEU A 10 -24.14 2.15 8.66
N VAL A 11 -23.83 2.07 9.96
CA VAL A 11 -24.75 1.59 10.99
C VAL A 11 -25.16 2.74 11.90
N GLN A 12 -26.45 3.06 11.90
CA GLN A 12 -27.02 4.10 12.73
C GLN A 12 -26.72 3.83 14.22
N PRO A 13 -26.48 4.87 15.05
CA PRO A 13 -26.16 4.73 16.47
C PRO A 13 -27.08 3.78 17.24
N GLY A 14 -28.36 3.71 16.85
CA GLY A 14 -29.36 2.83 17.47
C GLY A 14 -29.04 1.33 17.40
N PHE A 15 -28.43 0.85 16.32
CA PHE A 15 -28.07 -0.59 16.19
C PHE A 15 -26.90 -0.99 17.10
N LYS A 16 -25.97 -0.08 17.37
CA LYS A 16 -24.84 -0.34 18.28
C LYS A 16 -25.33 -0.59 19.71
N THR A 17 -26.33 0.17 20.17
CA THR A 17 -27.00 -0.03 21.47
C THR A 17 -27.71 -1.38 21.60
N LEU A 18 -28.04 -2.01 20.48
CA LEU A 18 -28.69 -3.32 20.43
C LEU A 18 -27.69 -4.48 20.29
N GLY A 19 -26.39 -4.21 20.37
CA GLY A 19 -25.33 -5.22 20.28
C GLY A 19 -25.01 -5.71 18.87
N TYR A 20 -25.53 -5.06 17.82
CA TYR A 20 -25.21 -5.44 16.45
C TYR A 20 -23.81 -4.96 16.05
N PRO A 21 -23.04 -5.78 15.29
CA PRO A 21 -21.78 -5.35 14.71
C PRO A 21 -22.03 -4.23 13.69
N THR A 22 -21.03 -3.38 13.47
CA THR A 22 -21.09 -2.42 12.36
C THR A 22 -21.06 -3.15 11.02
N LEU A 23 -21.45 -2.49 9.92
CA LEU A 23 -21.42 -3.08 8.58
C LEU A 23 -20.00 -3.53 8.24
N GLU A 24 -19.01 -2.74 8.64
CA GLU A 24 -17.59 -2.99 8.47
C GLU A 24 -17.16 -4.22 9.28
N GLN A 25 -17.59 -4.33 10.55
CA GLN A 25 -17.30 -5.50 11.38
C GLN A 25 -17.96 -6.76 10.83
N ALA A 26 -19.22 -6.67 10.41
CA ALA A 26 -19.94 -7.77 9.78
C ALA A 26 -19.26 -8.19 8.47
N CYS A 27 -18.83 -7.20 7.67
CA CYS A 27 -18.12 -7.43 6.42
C CYS A 27 -16.75 -8.07 6.66
N GLU A 28 -15.94 -7.55 7.58
CA GLU A 28 -14.65 -8.13 7.97
C GLU A 28 -14.81 -9.57 8.48
N THR A 29 -15.81 -9.82 9.33
CA THR A 29 -16.14 -11.16 9.84
C THR A 29 -16.54 -12.12 8.71
N ALA A 30 -17.20 -11.59 7.67
CA ALA A 30 -17.56 -12.35 6.47
C ALA A 30 -16.44 -12.46 5.42
N GLY A 31 -15.21 -12.01 5.74
CA GLY A 31 -14.06 -12.09 4.83
C GLY A 31 -13.79 -10.84 3.99
N GLY A 32 -14.42 -9.71 4.32
CA GLY A 32 -14.28 -8.42 3.65
C GLY A 32 -14.97 -8.32 2.29
N TYR A 33 -15.04 -7.10 1.73
CA TYR A 33 -15.43 -6.88 0.31
C TYR A 33 -14.33 -7.33 -0.66
N LEU A 34 -13.09 -7.26 -0.17
CA LEU A 34 -11.89 -7.75 -0.84
C LEU A 34 -11.43 -8.94 0.01
N ALA A 35 -11.12 -10.06 -0.64
CA ALA A 35 -10.51 -11.21 0.01
C ALA A 35 -8.99 -11.17 -0.24
N PRO A 36 -8.23 -10.30 0.46
CA PRO A 36 -6.78 -10.26 0.32
C PRO A 36 -6.20 -11.58 0.83
N ARG A 37 -5.19 -12.07 0.13
CA ARG A 37 -4.46 -13.28 0.49
C ARG A 37 -2.97 -12.99 0.57
N ALA A 38 -2.23 -13.89 1.18
CA ALA A 38 -0.78 -13.86 1.08
C ALA A 38 -0.34 -13.93 -0.41
N PRO A 39 0.74 -13.22 -0.78
CA PRO A 39 1.29 -13.30 -2.11
C PRO A 39 1.83 -14.71 -2.39
N ASP A 40 1.69 -15.17 -3.63
CA ASP A 40 2.41 -16.35 -4.10
C ASP A 40 3.92 -16.06 -4.27
N ARG A 41 4.70 -17.07 -4.65
CA ARG A 41 6.16 -16.93 -4.80
C ARG A 41 6.56 -15.88 -5.85
N SER A 42 5.81 -15.75 -6.94
CA SER A 42 6.09 -14.77 -7.99
C SER A 42 5.72 -13.36 -7.54
N GLU A 43 4.56 -13.22 -6.90
CA GLU A 43 4.07 -11.96 -6.34
C GLU A 43 5.01 -11.46 -5.23
N ALA A 44 5.45 -12.33 -4.33
CA ALA A 44 6.37 -12.01 -3.25
C ALA A 44 7.72 -11.49 -3.79
N ARG A 45 8.24 -12.06 -4.88
CA ARG A 45 9.46 -11.57 -5.54
C ARG A 45 9.28 -10.16 -6.09
N ARG A 46 8.12 -9.87 -6.70
CA ARG A 46 7.79 -8.53 -7.23
C ARG A 46 7.63 -7.51 -6.11
N ILE A 47 6.91 -7.86 -5.05
CA ILE A 47 6.78 -7.03 -3.84
C ILE A 47 8.16 -6.73 -3.25
N ALA A 48 9.06 -7.71 -3.20
CA ALA A 48 10.42 -7.50 -2.72
C ALA A 48 11.21 -6.50 -3.59
N LEU A 49 11.00 -6.48 -4.92
CA LEU A 49 11.60 -5.47 -5.79
C LEU A 49 11.07 -4.06 -5.49
N LEU A 50 9.75 -3.90 -5.29
CA LEU A 50 9.18 -2.61 -4.89
C LEU A 50 9.79 -2.12 -3.57
N TYR A 51 9.94 -3.04 -2.60
CA TYR A 51 10.46 -2.71 -1.28
C TYR A 51 11.94 -2.37 -1.34
N GLY A 52 12.71 -3.06 -2.18
CA GLY A 52 14.08 -2.69 -2.50
C GLY A 52 14.16 -1.25 -2.99
N PHE A 53 13.37 -0.91 -4.01
CA PHE A 53 13.33 0.44 -4.58
C PHE A 53 12.98 1.52 -3.54
N VAL A 54 11.93 1.28 -2.73
CA VAL A 54 11.51 2.22 -1.68
C VAL A 54 12.59 2.41 -0.63
N ARG A 55 13.22 1.32 -0.15
CA ARG A 55 14.24 1.39 0.89
C ARG A 55 15.52 2.06 0.40
N GLU A 56 15.89 1.81 -0.85
CA GLU A 56 17.14 2.34 -1.40
C GLU A 56 17.03 3.82 -1.77
N HIS A 57 15.89 4.24 -2.31
CA HIS A 57 15.79 5.57 -2.93
C HIS A 57 14.86 6.55 -2.22
N LEU A 58 13.97 6.07 -1.35
CA LEU A 58 12.85 6.85 -0.80
C LEU A 58 12.74 6.77 0.73
N SER A 59 13.67 6.10 1.42
CA SER A 59 13.57 5.87 2.87
C SER A 59 13.59 7.17 3.70
N ASP A 60 14.26 8.21 3.21
CA ASP A 60 14.31 9.52 3.84
C ASP A 60 12.96 10.25 3.77
N LEU A 61 12.22 10.03 2.67
CA LEU A 61 10.87 10.56 2.48
C LEU A 61 9.81 9.73 3.20
N LEU A 62 10.09 8.45 3.47
CA LEU A 62 9.19 7.48 4.12
C LEU A 62 9.83 6.87 5.38
N PRO A 63 9.94 7.63 6.50
CA PRO A 63 10.59 7.17 7.73
C PRO A 63 9.69 6.21 8.54
N LEU A 64 9.27 5.10 7.95
CA LEU A 64 8.30 4.16 8.54
C LEU A 64 8.95 3.09 9.44
N GLY A 65 10.29 3.02 9.47
CA GLY A 65 11.04 2.01 10.21
C GLY A 65 10.99 0.64 9.53
N LEU A 66 9.82 -0.01 9.56
CA LEU A 66 9.52 -1.23 8.81
C LEU A 66 8.44 -0.93 7.78
N LEU A 67 8.64 -1.42 6.55
CA LEU A 67 7.57 -1.41 5.56
C LEU A 67 6.50 -2.43 5.97
N PRO A 68 5.20 -2.11 5.79
CA PRO A 68 4.10 -3.01 6.17
C PRO A 68 4.16 -4.33 5.38
N PRO A 69 3.49 -5.41 5.81
CA PRO A 69 3.24 -6.54 4.93
C PRO A 69 2.33 -6.14 3.75
N VAL A 70 2.55 -6.77 2.60
CA VAL A 70 1.68 -6.62 1.41
C VAL A 70 0.91 -7.92 1.17
N GLU A 71 -0.39 -7.77 1.04
CA GLU A 71 -1.34 -8.80 0.61
C GLU A 71 -1.77 -8.56 -0.84
N VAL A 72 -2.35 -9.59 -1.45
CA VAL A 72 -2.83 -9.54 -2.84
C VAL A 72 -4.34 -9.67 -2.86
N ALA A 73 -5.01 -8.66 -3.41
CA ALA A 73 -6.44 -8.67 -3.62
C ALA A 73 -6.79 -9.17 -5.04
N GLU A 74 -7.68 -10.15 -5.10
CA GLU A 74 -8.32 -10.60 -6.35
C GLU A 74 -9.54 -9.71 -6.60
N SER A 75 -9.34 -8.51 -7.16
CA SER A 75 -10.49 -7.64 -7.43
C SER A 75 -11.33 -8.16 -8.60
N ARG A 76 -12.61 -8.43 -8.33
CA ARG A 76 -13.67 -8.58 -9.35
C ARG A 76 -14.46 -7.27 -9.58
N THR A 77 -14.12 -6.21 -8.85
CA THR A 77 -14.88 -4.95 -8.81
C THR A 77 -14.02 -3.77 -9.29
N PRO A 78 -14.41 -3.09 -10.39
CA PRO A 78 -13.70 -1.92 -10.87
C PRO A 78 -13.78 -0.77 -9.86
N GLY A 79 -12.64 -0.13 -9.57
CA GLY A 79 -12.59 1.13 -8.81
C GLY A 79 -11.53 1.23 -7.70
N TRP A 80 -10.97 0.11 -7.25
CA TRP A 80 -9.94 0.10 -6.20
C TRP A 80 -8.57 -0.10 -6.84
N GLY A 81 -7.55 0.67 -6.46
CA GLY A 81 -6.16 0.47 -6.90
C GLY A 81 -5.36 -0.37 -5.89
N GLY A 82 -5.54 -0.08 -4.61
CA GLY A 82 -5.02 -0.78 -3.45
C GLY A 82 -5.81 -0.37 -2.21
N PHE A 83 -5.37 -0.79 -1.03
CA PHE A 83 -5.76 -0.14 0.23
C PHE A 83 -4.69 -0.32 1.31
N ALA A 84 -4.67 0.60 2.28
CA ALA A 84 -3.81 0.55 3.46
C ALA A 84 -4.63 0.56 4.75
N VAL A 85 -4.32 -0.34 5.68
CA VAL A 85 -4.92 -0.32 7.02
C VAL A 85 -4.07 0.53 7.95
N CYS A 86 -4.56 1.73 8.26
CA CYS A 86 -3.84 2.76 9.00
C CYS A 86 -4.33 2.89 10.44
N HIS A 87 -3.39 3.02 11.37
CA HIS A 87 -3.65 3.26 12.79
C HIS A 87 -3.07 4.62 13.20
N PRO A 88 -3.87 5.54 13.77
CA PRO A 88 -3.38 6.84 14.20
C PRO A 88 -2.21 6.73 15.18
N ARG A 89 -1.18 7.56 14.98
CA ARG A 89 0.02 7.62 15.81
C ARG A 89 0.25 9.03 16.34
N LYS A 90 0.58 9.14 17.63
CA LYS A 90 1.05 10.40 18.22
C LYS A 90 2.56 10.53 18.07
N GLY A 91 3.03 11.70 17.64
CA GLY A 91 4.47 12.03 17.65
C GLY A 91 5.35 11.19 16.71
N GLY A 92 4.86 10.82 15.52
CA GLY A 92 5.67 10.09 14.55
C GLY A 92 6.88 10.90 14.02
N PRO A 93 7.86 10.23 13.38
CA PRO A 93 9.06 10.86 12.85
C PRO A 93 8.72 11.89 11.74
N LEU A 94 9.65 12.81 11.52
CA LEU A 94 9.62 13.73 10.38
C LEU A 94 10.37 13.09 9.21
N SER A 95 9.83 13.21 7.99
CA SER A 95 10.55 12.91 6.77
C SER A 95 11.56 14.01 6.44
N SER A 96 12.48 13.73 5.51
CA SER A 96 13.47 14.73 5.02
C SER A 96 12.81 15.97 4.42
N GLY A 97 11.58 15.87 3.90
CA GLY A 97 10.79 17.01 3.46
C GLY A 97 9.91 17.64 4.54
N GLY A 98 10.19 17.41 5.82
CA GLY A 98 9.55 18.10 6.95
C GLY A 98 8.13 17.62 7.28
N ARG A 99 7.64 16.54 6.67
CA ARG A 99 6.30 16.02 6.93
C ARG A 99 6.32 14.99 8.06
N ARG A 100 5.38 15.13 8.99
CA ARG A 100 5.25 14.21 10.12
C ARG A 100 4.42 12.99 9.77
N VAL A 101 4.95 11.80 10.05
CA VAL A 101 4.17 10.55 10.03
C VAL A 101 3.08 10.60 11.12
N ARG A 102 1.83 10.44 10.70
CA ARG A 102 0.62 10.55 11.54
C ARG A 102 -0.08 9.21 11.77
N ALA A 103 0.27 8.19 11.01
CA ALA A 103 -0.27 6.85 11.16
C ALA A 103 0.81 5.79 10.95
N SER A 104 0.65 4.65 11.62
CA SER A 104 1.34 3.41 11.26
C SER A 104 0.47 2.61 10.31
N ILE A 105 1.06 2.06 9.26
CA ILE A 105 0.37 1.17 8.32
C ILE A 105 0.61 -0.27 8.80
N SER A 106 -0.46 -1.00 9.07
CA SER A 106 -0.38 -2.39 9.55
C SER A 106 -0.32 -3.41 8.42
N ARG A 107 -0.93 -3.10 7.27
CA ARG A 107 -0.88 -3.89 6.04
C ARG A 107 -1.28 -3.03 4.85
N ILE A 108 -0.82 -3.42 3.67
CA ILE A 108 -1.24 -2.89 2.36
C ILE A 108 -1.78 -4.06 1.55
N ALA A 109 -2.81 -3.84 0.73
CA ALA A 109 -3.18 -4.78 -0.31
C ALA A 109 -2.99 -4.15 -1.69
N LEU A 110 -2.34 -4.88 -2.58
CA LEU A 110 -2.22 -4.53 -4.00
C LEU A 110 -3.13 -5.42 -4.83
N GLN A 111 -3.61 -4.93 -5.97
CA GLN A 111 -4.32 -5.82 -6.90
C GLN A 111 -3.37 -6.83 -7.55
N ARG A 112 -3.86 -8.04 -7.81
CA ARG A 112 -3.12 -9.03 -8.60
C ARG A 112 -2.68 -8.49 -9.97
N SER A 113 -3.54 -7.70 -10.60
CA SER A 113 -3.28 -7.06 -11.90
C SER A 113 -2.10 -6.08 -11.83
N ASP A 114 -1.92 -5.37 -10.71
CA ASP A 114 -0.75 -4.51 -10.52
C ASP A 114 0.54 -5.34 -10.47
N LEU A 115 0.46 -6.58 -9.95
CA LEU A 115 1.59 -7.51 -9.89
C LEU A 115 1.81 -8.30 -11.20
N ALA A 116 1.14 -7.92 -12.29
CA ALA A 116 1.37 -8.50 -13.61
C ALA A 116 2.74 -8.11 -14.19
N ARG A 117 3.22 -8.90 -15.17
CA ARG A 117 4.57 -8.77 -15.73
C ARG A 117 4.86 -7.40 -16.36
N GLU A 118 3.85 -6.73 -16.91
CA GLU A 118 4.01 -5.44 -17.61
C GLU A 118 3.52 -4.26 -16.75
N SER A 119 3.52 -4.41 -15.42
CA SER A 119 2.83 -3.47 -14.51
C SER A 119 3.73 -2.92 -13.41
N ALA A 120 5.06 -2.97 -13.57
CA ALA A 120 6.02 -2.48 -12.57
C ALA A 120 5.75 -1.03 -12.12
N GLY A 121 5.62 -0.10 -13.07
CA GLY A 121 5.35 1.31 -12.78
C GLY A 121 4.00 1.52 -12.09
N ARG A 122 2.97 0.78 -12.51
CA ARG A 122 1.65 0.82 -11.87
C ARG A 122 1.69 0.29 -10.44
N ALA A 123 2.35 -0.84 -10.20
CA ALA A 123 2.52 -1.39 -8.85
C ALA A 123 3.31 -0.46 -7.93
N LEU A 124 4.37 0.18 -8.44
CA LEU A 124 5.12 1.17 -7.68
C LEU A 124 4.23 2.37 -7.35
N ALA A 125 3.49 2.91 -8.32
CA ALA A 125 2.59 4.03 -8.09
C ALA A 125 1.51 3.70 -7.04
N THR A 126 0.86 2.53 -7.13
CA THR A 126 -0.10 2.06 -6.12
C THR A 126 0.58 1.96 -4.76
N LEU A 127 1.72 1.27 -4.66
CA LEU A 127 2.41 1.11 -3.37
C LEU A 127 2.78 2.47 -2.74
N LEU A 128 3.31 3.41 -3.52
CA LEU A 128 3.68 4.73 -3.03
C LEU A 128 2.46 5.51 -2.54
N HIS A 129 1.35 5.44 -3.27
CA HIS A 129 0.07 6.00 -2.85
C HIS A 129 -0.35 5.43 -1.49
N GLU A 130 -0.35 4.11 -1.34
CA GLU A 130 -0.75 3.46 -0.09
C GLU A 130 0.18 3.82 1.08
N LEU A 131 1.49 3.96 0.83
CA LEU A 131 2.46 4.40 1.84
C LEU A 131 2.25 5.87 2.25
N CYS A 132 1.75 6.73 1.35
CA CYS A 132 1.41 8.12 1.68
C CYS A 132 0.31 8.25 2.73
N HIS A 133 -0.52 7.21 2.94
CA HIS A 133 -1.51 7.22 4.00
C HIS A 133 -0.91 7.31 5.41
N ALA A 134 0.40 7.03 5.56
CA ALA A 134 1.12 7.31 6.79
C ALA A 134 1.11 8.80 7.18
N PHE A 135 0.91 9.72 6.23
CA PHE A 135 0.90 11.17 6.46
C PHE A 135 -0.50 11.78 6.55
N GLY A 136 -1.51 11.15 5.95
CA GLY A 136 -2.89 11.65 5.98
C GLY A 136 -3.84 10.82 5.11
N SER A 137 -5.13 11.15 5.18
CA SER A 137 -6.15 10.55 4.31
C SER A 137 -6.04 11.04 2.87
N ASP A 138 -6.70 10.35 1.95
CA ASP A 138 -6.91 10.84 0.60
C ASP A 138 -7.42 12.29 0.58
N GLY A 139 -6.86 13.07 -0.34
CA GLY A 139 -7.20 14.49 -0.51
C GLY A 139 -6.70 15.44 0.59
N SER A 140 -6.09 14.93 1.66
CA SER A 140 -5.50 15.80 2.68
C SER A 140 -4.23 16.50 2.17
N SER A 141 -3.98 17.73 2.61
CA SER A 141 -2.79 18.49 2.18
C SER A 141 -1.48 17.79 2.53
N SER A 142 -1.42 17.10 3.67
CA SER A 142 -0.24 16.33 4.07
C SER A 142 -0.01 15.09 3.22
N PHE A 143 -1.08 14.41 2.81
CA PHE A 143 -1.00 13.30 1.86
C PHE A 143 -0.51 13.78 0.50
N SER A 144 -1.17 14.79 -0.06
CA SER A 144 -0.84 15.31 -1.39
C SER A 144 0.58 15.83 -1.45
N ALA A 145 1.03 16.58 -0.44
CA ALA A 145 2.42 17.01 -0.35
C ALA A 145 3.38 15.81 -0.32
N ALA A 146 3.15 14.81 0.55
CA ALA A 146 4.00 13.63 0.61
C ALA A 146 4.09 12.90 -0.74
N LEU A 147 2.96 12.75 -1.44
CA LEU A 147 2.92 12.13 -2.75
C LEU A 147 3.68 12.96 -3.79
N THR A 148 3.52 14.28 -3.79
CA THR A 148 4.29 15.18 -4.67
C THR A 148 5.79 15.01 -4.48
N ASP A 149 6.29 15.03 -3.24
CA ASP A 149 7.72 14.86 -3.00
C ASP A 149 8.26 13.49 -3.44
N LEU A 150 7.47 12.42 -3.28
CA LEU A 150 7.85 11.09 -3.76
C LEU A 150 7.91 11.07 -5.29
N LEU A 151 6.90 11.61 -5.97
CA LEU A 151 6.85 11.67 -7.43
C LEU A 151 8.01 12.51 -7.98
N GLU A 152 8.30 13.66 -7.38
CA GLU A 152 9.45 14.47 -7.75
C GLU A 152 10.77 13.71 -7.60
N ARG A 153 10.94 12.92 -6.53
CA ARG A 153 12.13 12.08 -6.35
C ARG A 153 12.19 10.98 -7.40
N VAL A 154 11.08 10.29 -7.65
CA VAL A 154 10.98 9.22 -8.66
C VAL A 154 11.31 9.73 -10.06
N CYS A 155 10.82 10.90 -10.45
CA CYS A 155 11.13 11.54 -11.73
C CYS A 155 12.63 11.84 -11.94
N ARG A 156 13.41 11.89 -10.85
CA ARG A 156 14.88 12.09 -10.89
C ARG A 156 15.66 10.77 -10.90
N LEU A 157 14.98 9.62 -10.93
CA LEU A 157 15.57 8.28 -10.86
C LEU A 157 15.28 7.42 -12.11
N PRO A 158 15.55 7.92 -13.34
CA PRO A 158 15.23 7.15 -14.55
C PRO A 158 16.01 5.84 -14.66
N GLY A 159 17.27 5.80 -14.23
CA GLY A 159 18.09 4.58 -14.21
C GLY A 159 17.52 3.51 -13.28
N PRO A 160 17.37 3.80 -11.97
CA PRO A 160 16.77 2.86 -11.04
C PRO A 160 15.35 2.38 -11.42
N LEU A 161 14.54 3.23 -12.05
CA LEU A 161 13.24 2.82 -12.59
C LEU A 161 13.38 1.79 -13.73
N ALA A 162 14.30 2.03 -14.67
CA ALA A 162 14.58 1.07 -15.74
C ALA A 162 15.10 -0.27 -15.19
N ASP A 163 15.95 -0.23 -14.14
CA ASP A 163 16.45 -1.43 -13.47
C ASP A 163 15.34 -2.21 -12.75
N LEU A 164 14.42 -1.49 -12.10
CA LEU A 164 13.21 -2.07 -11.51
C LEU A 164 12.37 -2.77 -12.58
N GLU A 165 12.07 -2.09 -13.69
CA GLU A 165 11.29 -2.67 -14.79
C GLU A 165 11.96 -3.91 -15.41
N ALA A 166 13.27 -3.85 -15.65
CA ALA A 166 14.03 -4.96 -16.20
C ALA A 166 14.03 -6.16 -15.24
N SER A 167 14.24 -5.92 -13.95
CA SER A 167 14.19 -6.95 -12.90
C SER A 167 12.80 -7.54 -12.76
N TRP A 168 11.76 -6.70 -12.84
CA TRP A 168 10.38 -7.10 -12.77
C TRP A 168 10.01 -8.10 -13.86
N LYS A 169 10.38 -7.82 -15.11
CA LYS A 169 10.11 -8.69 -16.26
C LYS A 169 10.76 -10.06 -16.12
N ARG A 170 11.94 -10.15 -15.48
CA ARG A 170 12.65 -11.41 -15.23
C ARG A 170 11.98 -12.30 -14.18
N THR A 171 11.24 -11.73 -13.22
CA THR A 171 10.58 -12.53 -12.15
C THR A 171 9.53 -13.51 -12.68
N GLY A 172 8.95 -13.26 -13.86
CA GLY A 172 7.93 -14.09 -14.50
C GLY A 172 8.45 -15.06 -15.56
N ALA A 173 9.77 -15.14 -15.79
CA ALA A 173 10.30 -16.17 -16.67
C ALA A 173 10.16 -17.54 -15.98
N PRO A 174 9.57 -18.56 -16.64
CA PRO A 174 9.59 -19.91 -16.09
C PRO A 174 11.05 -20.29 -15.86
N THR A 175 11.39 -20.71 -14.64
CA THR A 175 12.66 -21.40 -14.40
C THR A 175 12.68 -22.58 -15.35
N ALA A 176 13.60 -22.56 -16.31
CA ALA A 176 13.79 -23.69 -17.23
C ALA A 176 13.84 -24.98 -16.39
N PRO A 177 13.09 -26.02 -16.77
CA PRO A 177 13.15 -27.28 -16.03
C PRO A 177 14.63 -27.70 -16.00
N GLY A 178 15.17 -27.86 -14.80
CA GLY A 178 16.54 -28.27 -14.60
C GLY A 178 16.76 -29.55 -15.39
N ARG A 179 17.85 -29.59 -16.18
CA ARG A 179 18.32 -30.84 -16.77
C ARG A 179 18.52 -31.81 -15.61
N ALA A 180 17.73 -32.88 -15.61
CA ALA A 180 18.04 -34.04 -14.80
C ALA A 180 19.30 -34.65 -15.42
N ASP A 181 20.39 -34.61 -14.66
CA ASP A 181 21.58 -35.43 -14.91
C ASP A 181 21.33 -36.86 -14.44
#